data_AF-A0A4Q3B7S1-F1
#
_entry.id   AF-A0A4Q3B7S1-F1
#
_cell.length_a   1.000
_cell.length_b   1.000
_cell.length_c   1.000
_cell.angle_alpha   90.00
_cell.angle_beta   90.00
_cell.angle_gamma   90.00
#
_symmetry.space_group_name_H-M   'P 1'
#
loop_
_entity.id
_entity.type
_entity.pdbx_description
1 polymer ?
#
loop_
_entity_poly.entity_id
_entity_poly.type
_entity_poly.pdbx_seq_one_letter_code
_entity_poly.pdbx_strand_id
1 'polypeptide(L)'
;MIWWKYFYVFGEGVKSGELNYVVKKGNVFKTYEGKLIQSGIRSKGAGSVASYEFEFSVVNDSIAKILMENSGSYFDLHYKEYKNTLPWRGFSPYIVDGILKMEKVER
;
A
#
# COMPACT_ATOMS: atom_id res chain seq x y z
N MET A 1 -27.60 12.11 -1.50
CA MET A 1 -26.25 12.74 -1.46
C MET A 1 -25.23 12.03 -0.55
N ILE A 2 -25.56 10.89 0.10
CA ILE A 2 -24.62 10.18 1.01
C ILE A 2 -23.63 9.28 0.24
N TRP A 3 -24.00 8.80 -0.95
CA TRP A 3 -23.18 7.87 -1.75
C TRP A 3 -21.87 8.46 -2.29
N TRP A 4 -21.85 9.75 -2.66
CA TRP A 4 -20.65 10.38 -3.25
C TRP A 4 -19.43 10.36 -2.34
N LYS A 5 -19.61 10.37 -1.00
CA LYS A 5 -18.51 10.33 -0.04
C LYS A 5 -17.74 9.00 -0.01
N TYR A 6 -18.34 7.90 -0.49
CA TYR A 6 -17.77 6.55 -0.36
C TYR A 6 -17.23 5.97 -1.67
N PHE A 7 -17.74 6.43 -2.81
CA PHE A 7 -17.36 5.96 -4.15
C PHE A 7 -16.47 6.94 -4.93
N TYR A 8 -16.32 8.17 -4.46
CA TYR A 8 -15.42 9.13 -5.10
C TYR A 8 -13.97 8.81 -4.73
N VAL A 9 -13.17 8.51 -5.75
CA VAL A 9 -11.71 8.44 -5.64
C VAL A 9 -11.22 9.86 -5.36
N PHE A 10 -10.68 10.08 -4.16
CA PHE A 10 -10.21 11.40 -3.73
C PHE A 10 -8.95 11.80 -4.50
N GLY A 11 -8.09 10.83 -4.78
CA GLY A 11 -6.90 10.98 -5.59
C GLY A 11 -6.39 9.60 -5.99
N GLU A 12 -5.55 9.57 -7.02
CA GLU A 12 -4.80 8.38 -7.41
C GLU A 12 -3.34 8.76 -7.58
N GLY A 13 -2.45 7.79 -7.44
CA GLY A 13 -1.03 8.05 -7.48
C GLY A 13 -0.19 6.79 -7.44
N VAL A 14 1.13 7.00 -7.39
CA VAL A 14 2.12 5.92 -7.35
C VAL A 14 2.99 6.08 -6.12
N LYS A 15 3.25 4.98 -5.42
CA LYS A 15 4.20 4.90 -4.31
C LYS A 15 5.28 3.88 -4.61
N SER A 16 6.52 4.30 -4.43
CA SER A 16 7.73 3.52 -4.69
C SER A 16 8.44 3.19 -3.38
N GLY A 17 8.85 1.94 -3.20
CA GLY A 17 9.60 1.50 -2.02
C GLY A 17 9.69 -0.01 -1.88
N GLU A 18 10.37 -0.47 -0.82
CA GLU A 18 10.56 -1.88 -0.53
C GLU A 18 9.33 -2.44 0.19
N LEU A 19 8.79 -3.55 -0.31
CA LEU A 19 7.66 -4.20 0.31
C LEU A 19 8.12 -4.96 1.56
N ASN A 20 7.68 -4.51 2.74
CA ASN A 20 8.04 -5.15 4.00
C ASN A 20 7.20 -6.42 4.22
N TYR A 21 5.88 -6.28 4.21
CA TYR A 21 4.97 -7.40 4.36
C TYR A 21 3.62 -7.15 3.69
N VAL A 22 2.91 -8.25 3.42
CA VAL A 22 1.47 -8.25 3.14
C VAL A 22 0.82 -9.36 3.95
N VAL A 23 -0.27 -9.03 4.67
CA VAL A 23 -0.99 -9.98 5.52
C VAL A 23 -2.48 -9.93 5.25
N LYS A 24 -3.14 -11.09 5.24
CA LYS A 24 -4.59 -11.18 5.16
C LYS A 24 -5.19 -11.12 6.55
N LYS A 25 -5.85 -10.02 6.92
CA LYS A 25 -6.41 -9.82 8.27
C LYS A 25 -7.77 -9.11 8.23
N GLY A 26 -8.58 -9.30 9.28
CA GLY A 26 -9.86 -8.64 9.45
C GLY A 26 -10.87 -9.45 10.28
N ASN A 27 -11.81 -8.76 10.91
CA ASN A 27 -12.77 -9.37 11.84
C ASN A 27 -14.03 -9.89 11.13
N VAL A 28 -14.60 -9.09 10.23
CA VAL A 28 -15.84 -9.43 9.49
C VAL A 28 -15.53 -9.71 8.02
N PHE A 29 -14.74 -8.84 7.39
CA PHE A 29 -14.20 -9.05 6.04
C PHE A 29 -12.69 -9.13 6.15
N LYS A 30 -12.09 -10.15 5.53
CA LYS A 30 -10.63 -10.30 5.47
C LYS A 30 -10.11 -9.59 4.23
N THR A 31 -9.27 -8.58 4.43
CA THR A 31 -8.60 -7.83 3.37
C THR A 31 -7.10 -8.07 3.44
N TYR A 32 -6.41 -7.81 2.34
CA TYR A 32 -4.95 -7.88 2.31
C TYR A 32 -4.40 -6.51 2.69
N GLU A 33 -3.53 -6.48 3.68
CA GLU A 33 -2.96 -5.25 4.24
C GLU A 33 -1.45 -5.30 4.08
N GLY A 34 -0.91 -4.33 3.35
CA GLY A 34 0.50 -4.23 3.04
C GLY A 34 1.17 -3.03 3.69
N LYS A 35 2.47 -3.16 3.91
CA LYS A 35 3.35 -2.05 4.32
C LYS A 35 4.53 -1.97 3.39
N LEU A 36 4.70 -0.80 2.78
CA LEU A 36 5.81 -0.48 1.89
C LEU A 36 6.68 0.59 2.57
N ILE A 37 7.98 0.35 2.60
CA ILE A 37 8.96 1.22 3.25
C ILE A 37 9.67 2.00 2.17
N GLN A 38 9.48 3.31 2.20
CA GLN A 38 10.20 4.24 1.34
C GLN A 38 11.42 4.76 2.08
N SER A 39 12.59 4.30 1.66
CA SER A 39 13.88 4.83 2.11
C SER A 39 14.03 6.26 1.61
N GLY A 40 13.80 7.23 2.50
CA GLY A 40 13.92 8.65 2.21
C GLY A 40 15.22 9.23 2.74
N ILE A 41 15.90 10.05 1.93
CA ILE A 41 16.98 10.92 2.41
C ILE A 41 16.33 12.20 2.92
N ARG A 42 15.83 12.19 4.16
CA ARG A 42 15.61 13.46 4.88
C ARG A 42 16.33 13.41 6.21
N SER A 43 17.58 13.86 6.18
CA SER A 43 18.38 14.21 7.37
C SER A 43 17.66 15.33 8.11
N LYS A 44 16.95 15.01 9.20
CA LYS A 44 16.49 16.02 10.17
C LYS A 44 17.57 16.37 11.21
N GLY A 45 18.75 15.78 11.09
CA GLY A 45 19.91 16.00 11.94
C GLY A 45 21.03 15.04 11.53
N ALA A 46 22.28 15.45 11.76
CA ALA A 46 23.49 14.69 11.43
C ALA A 46 23.35 13.21 11.85
N GLY A 47 23.20 12.31 10.88
CA GLY A 47 23.17 10.85 11.08
C GLY A 47 21.79 10.17 11.12
N SER A 48 20.66 10.86 10.92
CA SER A 48 19.33 10.21 10.93
C SER A 48 18.76 9.99 9.52
N VAL A 49 18.57 8.72 9.13
CA VAL A 49 17.82 8.32 7.93
C VAL A 49 16.35 8.13 8.34
N ALA A 50 15.45 8.98 7.82
CA ALA A 50 14.03 8.85 8.06
C ALA A 50 13.39 8.00 6.96
N SER A 51 12.95 6.79 7.30
CA SER A 51 12.18 5.94 6.40
C SER A 51 10.69 6.24 6.56
N TYR A 52 9.98 6.44 5.45
CA TYR A 52 8.54 6.66 5.45
C TYR A 52 7.82 5.33 5.24
N GLU A 53 6.85 5.04 6.09
CA GLU A 53 6.01 3.86 5.95
C GLU A 53 4.73 4.22 5.19
N PHE A 54 4.41 3.43 4.17
CA PHE A 54 3.18 3.53 3.40
C PHE A 54 2.34 2.28 3.67
N GLU A 55 1.25 2.45 4.40
CA GLU A 55 0.29 1.38 4.70
C GLU A 55 -0.87 1.42 3.70
N PHE A 56 -1.15 0.28 3.07
CA PHE A 56 -2.14 0.18 2.02
C PHE A 56 -2.95 -1.11 2.15
N SER A 57 -4.12 -1.12 1.55
CA SER A 57 -4.97 -2.31 1.45
C SER A 57 -5.08 -2.76 0.00
N VAL A 58 -5.27 -4.06 -0.22
CA VAL A 58 -5.46 -4.66 -1.54
C VAL A 58 -6.77 -5.45 -1.51
N VAL A 59 -7.64 -5.15 -2.47
CA VAL A 59 -8.92 -5.85 -2.64
C VAL A 59 -8.80 -7.00 -3.64
N ASN A 60 -7.87 -6.91 -4.60
CA ASN A 60 -7.70 -7.92 -5.64
C ASN A 60 -6.75 -9.02 -5.18
N ASP A 61 -7.28 -10.24 -5.05
CA ASP A 61 -6.54 -11.44 -4.65
C ASP A 61 -5.31 -11.72 -5.52
N SER A 62 -5.37 -11.46 -6.84
CA SER A 62 -4.26 -11.69 -7.76
C SER A 62 -3.09 -10.75 -7.47
N ILE A 63 -3.37 -9.47 -7.22
CA ILE A 63 -2.35 -8.47 -6.87
C ILE A 63 -1.75 -8.81 -5.51
N ALA A 64 -2.60 -9.12 -4.53
CA ALA A 64 -2.15 -9.49 -3.19
C ALA A 64 -1.24 -10.73 -3.22
N LYS A 65 -1.57 -11.72 -4.05
CA LYS A 65 -0.74 -12.93 -4.22
C LYS A 65 0.66 -12.58 -4.75
N ILE A 66 0.74 -11.76 -5.80
CA ILE A 66 2.02 -11.33 -6.38
C ILE A 66 2.87 -10.60 -5.32
N LEU A 67 2.25 -9.70 -4.55
CA LEU A 67 2.95 -8.96 -3.50
C LEU A 67 3.45 -9.88 -2.38
N MET A 68 2.61 -10.82 -1.92
CA MET A 68 3.00 -11.79 -0.89
C MET A 68 4.15 -12.69 -1.36
N GLU A 69 4.11 -13.17 -2.59
CA GLU A 69 5.15 -14.06 -3.16
C GLU A 69 6.49 -13.34 -3.38
N ASN A 70 6.47 -12.01 -3.50
CA ASN A 70 7.65 -11.20 -3.79
C ASN A 70 7.95 -10.19 -2.66
N SER A 71 7.57 -10.51 -1.42
CA SER A 71 7.89 -9.70 -0.24
C SER A 71 9.41 -9.48 -0.14
N GLY A 72 9.83 -8.26 0.23
CA GLY A 72 11.24 -7.83 0.24
C GLY A 72 11.74 -7.30 -1.10
N SER A 73 10.95 -7.36 -2.18
CA SER A 73 11.28 -6.71 -3.45
C SER A 73 10.89 -5.23 -3.43
N TYR A 74 11.47 -4.44 -4.33
CA TYR A 74 11.11 -3.04 -4.55
C TYR A 74 9.93 -2.96 -5.51
N PHE A 75 8.92 -2.15 -5.17
CA PHE A 75 7.70 -2.01 -5.95
C PHE A 75 7.34 -0.55 -6.19
N ASP A 76 6.80 -0.30 -7.39
CA ASP A 76 6.03 0.90 -7.70
C ASP A 76 4.55 0.50 -7.75
N LEU A 77 3.80 0.86 -6.71
CA LEU A 77 2.39 0.51 -6.55
C LEU A 77 1.50 1.69 -6.94
N HIS A 78 0.58 1.45 -7.86
CA HIS A 78 -0.51 2.38 -8.12
C HIS A 78 -1.59 2.21 -7.04
N TYR A 79 -2.06 3.32 -6.50
CA TYR A 79 -3.08 3.34 -5.46
C TYR A 79 -4.17 4.37 -5.75
N LYS A 80 -5.36 4.06 -5.25
CA LYS A 80 -6.49 4.97 -5.16
C LYS A 80 -6.73 5.34 -3.70
N GLU A 81 -6.74 6.63 -3.44
CA GLU A 81 -7.08 7.20 -2.13
C GLU A 81 -8.57 7.48 -2.04
N TYR A 82 -9.18 7.05 -0.95
CA TYR A 82 -10.55 7.36 -0.60
C TYR A 82 -10.61 8.20 0.67
N LYS A 83 -11.62 9.06 0.79
CA LYS A 83 -11.78 9.93 1.98
C LYS A 83 -12.01 9.15 3.29
N ASN A 84 -12.53 7.92 3.20
CA ASN A 84 -12.82 7.08 4.35
C ASN A 84 -12.55 5.61 3.99
N THR A 85 -12.27 4.82 5.03
CA THR A 85 -12.15 3.36 4.92
C THR A 85 -13.54 2.71 4.94
N LEU A 86 -13.65 1.55 4.29
CA LEU A 86 -14.86 0.72 4.32
C LEU A 86 -14.45 -0.67 4.81
N PRO A 87 -15.24 -1.35 5.65
CA PRO A 87 -14.86 -2.63 6.24
C PRO A 87 -14.52 -3.71 5.20
N TRP A 88 -15.16 -3.70 4.03
CA TRP A 88 -14.91 -4.64 2.92
C TRP A 88 -13.83 -4.18 1.94
N ARG A 89 -13.30 -2.97 2.09
CA ARG A 89 -12.28 -2.38 1.21
C ARG A 89 -10.89 -2.31 1.85
N GLY A 90 -10.82 -2.46 3.17
CA GLY A 90 -9.56 -2.55 3.91
C GLY A 90 -9.44 -1.56 5.05
N PHE A 91 -8.31 -1.63 5.75
CA PHE A 91 -8.04 -0.78 6.91
C PHE A 91 -7.38 0.56 6.55
N SER A 92 -6.83 0.68 5.34
CA SER A 92 -6.20 1.91 4.84
C SER A 92 -7.13 2.64 3.85
N PRO A 93 -7.14 3.99 3.84
CA PRO A 93 -7.80 4.76 2.78
C PRO A 93 -7.11 4.58 1.42
N TYR A 94 -5.88 4.05 1.41
CA TYR A 94 -5.08 3.80 0.22
C TYR A 94 -5.29 2.37 -0.26
N ILE A 95 -5.91 2.22 -1.43
CA ILE A 95 -6.21 0.92 -2.02
C ILE A 95 -5.32 0.72 -3.23
N VAL A 96 -4.42 -0.25 -3.17
CA VAL A 96 -3.58 -0.61 -4.30
C VAL A 96 -4.38 -1.44 -5.28
N ASP A 97 -4.40 -0.98 -6.52
CA ASP A 97 -5.13 -1.58 -7.63
C ASP A 97 -4.21 -1.93 -8.82
N GLY A 98 -2.92 -1.60 -8.75
CA GLY A 98 -1.96 -1.95 -9.78
C GLY A 98 -0.51 -2.02 -9.28
N ILE A 99 0.27 -2.89 -9.91
CA ILE A 99 1.72 -2.93 -9.79
C ILE A 99 2.29 -2.40 -11.10
N LEU A 100 3.00 -1.27 -11.05
CA LEU A 100 3.61 -0.64 -12.23
C LEU A 100 5.01 -1.18 -12.49
N LYS A 101 5.77 -1.41 -11.43
CA LYS A 101 7.12 -1.97 -11.49
C LYS A 101 7.34 -2.90 -10.31
N MET A 102 8.08 -3.98 -10.57
CA MET A 102 8.63 -4.88 -9.57
C MET A 102 10.10 -5.10 -9.88
N GLU A 103 10.96 -4.85 -8.91
CA GLU A 103 12.40 -5.08 -9.00
C GLU A 103 12.82 -5.94 -7.81
N LYS A 104 13.36 -7.12 -8.09
CA LYS A 104 13.88 -7.99 -7.03
C LYS A 104 15.17 -7.37 -6.51
N VAL A 105 15.18 -7.01 -5.23
CA VAL A 105 16.39 -6.58 -4.55
C VAL A 105 17.18 -7.85 -4.24
N GLU A 106 18.14 -8.19 -5.11
CA GLU A 106 19.12 -9.23 -4.80
C GLU A 106 19.99 -8.73 -3.63
N ARG A 107 19.95 -9.46 -2.51
CA ARG A 107 20.81 -9.19 -1.35
C ARG A 107 22.17 -9.84 -1.55
#